data_AF-I2DK90-F1
#
_entry.id   AF-I2DK90-F1
#
_cell.length_a   1.000
_cell.length_b   1.000
_cell.length_c   1.000
_cell.angle_alpha   90.00
_cell.angle_beta   90.00
_cell.angle_gamma   90.00
#
_symmetry.space_group_name_H-M   'P 1'
#
loop_
_entity.id
_entity.type
_entity.pdbx_description
1 polymer ?
#
loop_
_entity_poly.entity_id
_entity_poly.type
_entity_poly.pdbx_seq_one_letter_code
_entity_poly.pdbx_strand_id
1 'polypeptide(L)'
;MGVLFLGLAAMMLATMALISLTVLIAIAFWDTYRWQSLAVVTALYAVAGIVCVLKARAGLRNAPTVFEATLAELEKDREMFRGKP
;
A
#
# COMPACT_ATOMS: atom_id res chain seq x y z
N MET A 1 -19.12 -3.81 -3.63
CA MET A 1 -19.11 -3.34 -2.23
C MET A 1 -18.60 -4.40 -1.25
N GLY A 2 -19.12 -5.64 -1.24
CA GLY A 2 -18.68 -6.67 -0.28
C GLY A 2 -17.18 -7.01 -0.30
N VAL A 3 -16.54 -7.05 -1.47
CA VAL A 3 -15.11 -7.36 -1.62
C VAL A 3 -14.18 -6.29 -1.02
N LEU A 4 -14.59 -5.02 -1.01
CA LEU A 4 -13.80 -3.93 -0.41
C LEU A 4 -13.83 -4.03 1.12
N PHE A 5 -15.00 -4.34 1.69
CA PHE A 5 -15.15 -4.58 3.12
C PHE A 5 -14.35 -5.82 3.58
N LEU A 6 -14.42 -6.91 2.81
CA LEU A 6 -13.65 -8.12 3.10
C LEU A 6 -12.14 -7.86 2.98
N GLY A 7 -11.71 -7.07 1.99
CA GLY A 7 -10.33 -6.64 1.83
C GLY A 7 -9.85 -5.79 3.01
N LEU A 8 -10.64 -4.81 3.46
CA LEU A 8 -10.32 -3.99 4.62
C LEU A 8 -10.22 -4.83 5.90
N ALA A 9 -11.18 -5.74 6.12
CA ALA A 9 -11.16 -6.65 7.26
C ALA A 9 -9.93 -7.57 7.24
N ALA A 10 -9.57 -8.11 6.07
CA ALA A 10 -8.37 -8.93 5.91
C ALA A 10 -7.10 -8.15 6.21
N MET A 11 -6.98 -6.91 5.72
CA MET A 11 -5.83 -6.04 6.01
C MET A 11 -5.72 -5.71 7.51
N MET A 12 -6.86 -5.45 8.16
CA MET A 12 -6.91 -5.16 9.59
C MET A 12 -6.50 -6.37 10.44
N LEU A 13 -7.05 -7.55 10.16
CA LEU A 13 -6.68 -8.80 10.82
C LEU A 13 -5.21 -9.16 10.59
N ALA A 14 -4.71 -9.01 9.36
CA ALA A 14 -3.30 -9.24 9.05
C ALA A 14 -2.39 -8.28 9.85
N THR A 15 -2.76 -7.01 9.96
CA THR A 15 -1.99 -6.03 10.74
C THR A 15 -1.96 -6.41 12.22
N MET A 16 -3.10 -6.81 12.80
CA MET A 16 -3.15 -7.30 14.18
C MET A 16 -2.28 -8.54 14.38
N ALA A 17 -2.34 -9.52 13.46
CA ALA A 17 -1.51 -10.72 13.52
C ALA A 17 -0.01 -10.39 13.48
N LEU A 18 0.42 -9.42 12.66
CA LEU A 18 1.81 -8.96 12.62
C LEU A 18 2.23 -8.31 13.94
N ILE A 19 1.39 -7.47 14.54
CA ILE A 19 1.67 -6.89 15.86
C ILE A 19 1.84 -8.00 16.91
N SER A 20 0.92 -8.96 16.97
CA SER A 20 1.01 -10.09 17.90
C SER A 20 2.27 -10.94 17.65
N LEU A 21 2.62 -11.19 16.38
CA LEU A 21 3.84 -11.91 16.00
C LEU A 21 5.10 -11.16 16.46
N THR A 22 5.11 -9.83 16.36
CA THR A 22 6.21 -8.98 16.85
C THR A 22 6.45 -9.17 18.33
N VAL A 23 5.35 -9.11 19.11
CA VAL A 23 5.40 -9.28 20.56
C VAL A 23 5.84 -10.69 20.92
N LEU A 24 5.35 -11.70 20.21
CA LEU A 24 5.75 -13.09 20.41
C LEU A 24 7.25 -13.30 20.16
N ILE A 25 7.80 -12.76 19.07
CA ILE A 25 9.24 -12.81 18.79
C ILE A 25 10.02 -12.05 19.85
N ALA A 26 9.56 -10.85 20.23
CA ALA A 26 10.21 -10.03 21.24
C ALA A 26 10.33 -10.77 22.57
N ILE A 27 9.23 -11.38 23.05
CA ILE A 27 9.21 -12.16 24.30
C ILE A 27 10.05 -13.43 24.19
N ALA A 28 9.91 -14.20 23.10
CA ALA A 28 10.61 -15.48 22.93
C ALA A 28 12.13 -15.35 22.90
N PHE A 29 12.65 -14.25 22.34
CA PHE A 29 14.09 -14.02 22.21
C PHE A 29 14.62 -12.93 23.15
N TRP A 30 13.81 -12.45 24.10
CA TRP A 30 14.17 -11.35 24.98
C TRP A 30 15.34 -11.68 25.90
N ASP A 31 15.44 -12.91 26.41
CA ASP A 31 16.47 -13.20 27.42
C ASP A 31 17.88 -13.30 26.84
N THR A 32 18.02 -13.70 25.58
CA THR A 32 19.33 -13.95 24.96
C THR A 32 19.74 -12.88 23.95
N TYR A 33 18.78 -12.29 23.22
CA TYR A 33 19.07 -11.49 22.02
C TYR A 33 18.23 -10.21 21.95
N ARG A 34 18.11 -9.49 23.07
CA ARG A 34 17.27 -8.28 23.27
C ARG A 34 17.25 -7.32 22.08
N TRP A 35 18.42 -6.88 21.61
CA TRP A 35 18.49 -5.89 20.54
C TRP A 35 18.46 -6.51 19.14
N GLN A 36 18.99 -7.74 18.97
CA GLN A 36 18.95 -8.42 17.67
C GLN A 36 17.53 -8.81 17.27
N SER A 37 16.68 -9.21 18.23
CA SER A 37 15.28 -9.53 17.95
C SER A 37 14.54 -8.29 17.41
N LEU A 38 14.74 -7.13 18.02
CA LEU A 38 14.21 -5.86 17.49
C LEU A 38 14.80 -5.51 16.12
N ALA A 39 16.11 -5.68 15.92
CA ALA A 39 16.76 -5.37 14.65
C ALA A 39 16.22 -6.24 13.51
N VAL A 40 16.03 -7.55 13.74
CA VAL A 40 15.48 -8.49 12.76
C VAL A 40 14.04 -8.16 12.42
N VAL A 41 13.19 -7.91 13.44
CA VAL A 41 11.79 -7.54 13.19
C VAL A 41 11.69 -6.21 12.44
N THR A 42 12.53 -5.23 12.80
CA THR A 42 12.58 -3.94 12.11
C THR A 42 13.01 -4.10 10.66
N ALA A 43 14.05 -4.88 10.40
CA ALA A 43 14.52 -5.16 9.04
C ALA A 43 13.43 -5.87 8.22
N LEU A 44 12.72 -6.84 8.81
CA LEU A 44 11.63 -7.56 8.15
C LEU A 44 10.48 -6.61 7.77
N TYR A 45 10.07 -5.71 8.67
CA TYR A 45 9.04 -4.70 8.36
C TYR A 45 9.50 -3.64 7.38
N ALA A 46 10.75 -3.21 7.42
CA ALA A 46 11.31 -2.30 6.43
C ALA A 46 11.28 -2.93 5.03
N VAL A 47 11.71 -4.18 4.89
CA VAL A 47 11.67 -4.91 3.61
C VAL A 47 10.23 -5.08 3.11
N ALA A 48 9.30 -5.49 3.98
CA ALA A 48 7.88 -5.60 3.61
C ALA A 48 7.30 -4.25 3.14
N GLY A 49 7.62 -3.15 3.85
CA GLY A 49 7.22 -1.80 3.46
C GLY A 49 7.76 -1.38 2.09
N ILE A 50 9.05 -1.65 1.84
CA ILE A 50 9.68 -1.38 0.54
C ILE A 50 8.98 -2.17 -0.58
N VAL A 51 8.70 -3.46 -0.38
CA VAL A 51 7.98 -4.29 -1.36
C VAL A 51 6.59 -3.73 -1.63
N CYS A 52 5.85 -3.33 -0.60
CA CYS A 52 4.53 -2.69 -0.74
C CYS A 52 4.61 -1.39 -1.56
N VAL A 53 5.58 -0.52 -1.27
CA VAL A 53 5.79 0.73 -2.03
C VAL A 53 6.15 0.45 -3.48
N LEU A 54 7.03 -0.52 -3.75
CA LEU A 54 7.40 -0.90 -5.11
C LEU A 54 6.20 -1.48 -5.89
N LYS A 55 5.39 -2.33 -5.25
CA LYS A 55 4.15 -2.87 -5.84
C LYS A 55 3.10 -1.79 -6.08
N ALA A 56 2.89 -0.90 -5.12
CA ALA A 56 1.98 0.24 -5.27
C ALA A 56 2.43 1.15 -6.42
N ARG A 57 3.72 1.49 -6.48
CA ARG A 57 4.30 2.31 -7.54
C ARG A 57 4.23 1.63 -8.90
N ALA A 58 4.46 0.32 -8.99
CA ALA A 58 4.28 -0.46 -10.21
C ALA A 58 2.80 -0.52 -10.63
N GLY A 59 1.88 -0.66 -9.68
CA GLY A 59 0.44 -0.63 -9.91
C GLY A 59 -0.02 0.74 -10.43
N LEU A 60 0.43 1.83 -9.82
CA LEU A 60 0.14 3.19 -10.28
C LEU A 60 0.73 3.48 -11.67
N ARG A 61 1.91 2.94 -11.99
CA ARG A 61 2.57 3.16 -13.29
C ARG A 61 1.98 2.31 -14.43
N ASN A 62 1.35 1.18 -14.10
CA ASN A 62 0.67 0.30 -15.07
C ASN A 62 -0.86 0.46 -15.02
N ALA A 63 -1.40 1.33 -14.16
CA ALA A 63 -2.81 1.61 -14.14
C ALA A 63 -3.16 2.33 -15.46
N PRO A 64 -4.16 1.85 -16.22
CA PRO A 64 -4.70 2.63 -17.33
C PRO A 64 -5.17 3.97 -16.75
N THR A 65 -4.89 5.04 -17.47
CA THR A 65 -5.22 6.42 -17.15
C THR A 65 -6.68 6.50 -16.70
N VAL A 66 -6.92 6.41 -15.38
CA VAL A 66 -8.25 6.46 -14.74
C VAL A 66 -9.01 7.75 -15.05
N PHE A 67 -8.31 8.72 -15.63
CA PHE A 67 -8.81 10.00 -16.11
C PHE A 67 -8.79 10.13 -17.64
N GLU A 68 -8.71 9.05 -18.44
CA GLU A 68 -8.89 9.15 -19.90
C GLU A 68 -10.24 9.76 -20.24
N ALA A 69 -11.30 9.29 -19.58
CA ALA A 69 -12.63 9.85 -19.77
C ALA A 69 -12.66 11.34 -19.42
N THR A 70 -12.00 11.75 -18.33
CA THR A 70 -11.93 13.15 -17.91
C THR A 70 -11.02 14.00 -18.81
N LEU A 71 -9.92 13.44 -19.31
CA LEU A 71 -9.02 14.10 -20.26
C LEU A 71 -9.70 14.29 -21.62
N ALA A 72 -10.47 13.30 -22.07
CA ALA A 72 -11.29 13.39 -23.28
C ALA A 72 -12.40 14.45 -23.14
N GLU A 73 -13.04 14.54 -21.97
CA GLU A 73 -14.01 15.60 -21.67
C GLU A 73 -13.33 16.99 -21.65
N LEU A 74 -12.14 17.11 -21.04
CA LEU A 74 -11.37 18.36 -21.01
C LEU A 74 -10.83 18.78 -22.38
N GLU A 75 -10.55 17.82 -23.26
CA GLU A 75 -10.13 18.07 -24.64
C GLU A 75 -11.30 18.61 -25.48
N LYS A 76 -12.50 18.04 -25.32
CA LYS A 76 -13.74 18.58 -25.91
C LYS A 76 -14.02 20.00 -25.47
N ASP A 77 -13.90 20.30 -24.16
CA ASP A 77 -14.08 21.66 -23.66
C ASP A 77 -13.06 22.61 -24.29
N ARG A 78 -11.79 22.18 -24.42
CA ARG A 78 -10.73 22.98 -25.05
C ARG A 78 -11.01 23.28 -26.52
N GLU A 79 -11.49 22.31 -27.30
CA GLU A 79 -11.88 22.53 -28.69
C GLU A 79 -13.05 23.50 -28.80
N MET A 80 -14.01 23.42 -27.89
CA MET A 80 -15.17 24.31 -27.84
C MET A 80 -14.79 25.76 -27.52
N PHE A 81 -13.79 25.98 -26.65
CA PHE A 81 -13.24 27.32 -26.37
C PHE A 81 -12.36 27.86 -27.50
N ARG A 82 -11.69 26.99 -28.26
CA ARG A 82 -10.77 27.38 -29.34
C ARG A 82 -11.49 27.69 -30.67
N GLY A 83 -12.72 27.21 -30.84
CA GLY A 83 -13.56 27.43 -32.02
C GLY A 83 -14.40 28.71 -32.00
N LYS A 84 -14.27 29.58 -30.99
CA LYS A 84 -15.01 30.84 -30.89
C LYS A 84 -14.12 32.03 -31.30
N PRO A 85 -14.41 32.72 -32.43
CA PRO A 85 -13.77 33.99 -32.76
C PRO A 85 -14.19 35.11 -31.79
#